data_AF-A0A1Z5K568-F1
#
_entry.id   AF-A0A1Z5K568-F1
#
_cell.length_a   1.000
_cell.length_b   1.000
_cell.length_c   1.000
_cell.angle_alpha   90.00
_cell.angle_beta   90.00
_cell.angle_gamma   90.00
#
_symmetry.space_group_name_H-M   'P 1'
#
loop_
_entity.id
_entity.type
_entity.pdbx_description
1 polymer ?
#
loop_
_entity_poly.entity_id
_entity_poly.type
_entity_poly.pdbx_seq_one_letter_code
_entity_poly.pdbx_strand_id
1 'polypeptide(L)'
;MNEVLLPQVDPRKRSRSTTPTNNMDDVDTKESRWIEQLQNDKTRTSGINELLHLSSRTDVSYSLVDDQLLRSLVDIAFQEMNWVFRSEHNRHVIFSSHETWQHPPTEHLRAWTQHCQQHSSVFQSPVLAAILMIVRNLSFAAANGRLMAYTDACVAWLVGCLYGPEAIVLNALQTIVNLQAHFDVSGQKLLIDSLFYAPTPDGPVVPKAGRLTQGQWGMGGVWLARHLDGKEDIMTDVSLDFILCHTVDQLVTVWSIFSALRHLIMGLKTSRPVLLLALDFMQEAITSARVGVVGNVDDEVEEGSIPSLRAILVHMPEELVQQFASFLYVPRLGSDALDYVDPVRNIVTRVTTLKLLANYDATVDTDVRDRALDVLVPLLELDSRMADRLPYSCGDALIPILTSTAGRSEAPGLACQVMKEFARIHSMSKWQEQLLEMASRNERVSQLVWNHLTF
;
A
#
# COMPACT_ATOMS: atom_id res chain seq x y z
N MET A 1 66.76 2.93 -9.62
CA MET A 1 65.95 1.82 -9.08
C MET A 1 65.64 2.17 -7.64
N ASN A 2 64.36 2.23 -7.31
CA ASN A 2 63.82 2.89 -6.12
C ASN A 2 64.21 2.19 -4.81
N GLU A 3 64.79 2.96 -3.89
CA GLU A 3 64.89 2.65 -2.47
C GLU A 3 63.50 2.83 -1.83
N VAL A 4 62.94 1.76 -1.28
CA VAL A 4 61.76 1.81 -0.41
C VAL A 4 62.26 1.92 1.02
N LEU A 5 62.36 3.16 1.51
CA LEU A 5 62.58 3.48 2.93
C LEU A 5 61.23 3.51 3.64
N LEU A 6 61.05 2.59 4.60
CA LEU A 6 59.94 2.57 5.55
C LEU A 6 60.03 3.80 6.48
N PRO A 7 58.95 4.59 6.68
CA PRO A 7 58.93 5.61 7.71
C PRO A 7 58.70 4.99 9.10
N GLN A 8 59.62 5.30 10.02
CA GLN A 8 59.49 5.02 11.45
C GLN A 8 58.28 5.76 12.05
N VAL A 9 57.45 5.04 12.80
CA VAL A 9 56.33 5.59 13.55
C VAL A 9 56.83 6.18 14.87
N ASP A 10 56.69 7.49 15.00
CA ASP A 10 57.02 8.29 16.19
C ASP A 10 55.97 8.05 17.31
N PRO A 11 56.34 7.57 18.51
CA PRO A 11 55.37 7.09 19.51
C PRO A 11 54.68 8.20 20.32
N ARG A 12 54.75 9.47 19.87
CA ARG A 12 54.20 10.63 20.61
C ARG A 12 53.18 11.48 19.86
N LYS A 13 52.61 10.98 18.76
CA LYS A 13 51.36 11.52 18.21
C LYS A 13 50.21 10.59 18.56
N ARG A 14 49.68 10.73 19.78
CA ARG A 14 48.27 10.36 20.05
C ARG A 14 47.42 11.32 19.22
N SER A 15 47.10 10.92 18.00
CA SER A 15 45.89 11.37 17.32
C SER A 15 44.76 11.22 18.34
N ARG A 16 44.15 12.34 18.73
CA ARG A 16 42.83 12.31 19.34
C ARG A 16 41.91 11.67 18.30
N SER A 17 41.74 10.35 18.38
CA SER A 17 40.52 9.73 17.90
C SER A 17 39.44 10.31 18.78
N THR A 18 38.73 11.31 18.27
CA THR A 18 37.38 11.58 18.76
C THR A 18 36.58 10.33 18.42
N THR A 19 36.54 9.40 19.37
CA THR A 19 35.42 8.48 19.51
C THR A 19 34.15 9.36 19.43
N PRO A 20 33.18 9.05 18.55
CA PRO A 20 31.90 9.74 18.60
C PRO A 20 31.18 9.27 19.86
N THR A 21 31.44 9.94 20.97
CA THR A 21 30.66 9.85 22.19
C THR A 21 29.47 10.80 22.06
N ASN A 22 28.27 10.25 22.24
CA ASN A 22 27.01 10.92 22.58
C ASN A 22 26.34 11.81 21.51
N ASN A 23 25.65 11.16 20.54
CA ASN A 23 24.53 11.78 19.81
C ASN A 23 23.16 11.20 20.21
N MET A 24 23.08 10.12 21.01
CA MET A 24 21.78 9.51 21.36
C MET A 24 21.05 10.26 22.49
N ASP A 25 21.76 10.68 23.54
CA ASP A 25 21.15 11.50 24.62
C ASP A 25 20.58 12.83 24.09
N ASP A 26 21.13 13.35 22.98
CA ASP A 26 20.71 14.61 22.35
C ASP A 26 19.54 14.42 21.35
N VAL A 27 19.15 13.19 21.02
CA VAL A 27 17.98 12.89 20.17
C VAL A 27 16.76 12.58 21.05
N ASP A 28 16.92 11.75 22.07
CA ASP A 28 15.84 11.43 23.04
C ASP A 28 15.35 12.70 23.76
N THR A 29 16.26 13.63 24.06
CA THR A 29 15.93 14.93 24.67
C THR A 29 15.24 15.90 23.70
N LYS A 30 15.46 15.77 22.39
CA LYS A 30 14.78 16.59 21.36
C LYS A 30 13.36 16.09 21.10
N GLU A 31 13.15 14.78 20.97
CA GLU A 31 11.80 14.22 20.80
C GLU A 31 10.93 14.47 22.04
N SER A 32 11.48 14.27 23.24
CA SER A 32 10.79 14.59 24.50
C SER A 32 10.32 16.06 24.53
N ARG A 33 11.18 16.99 24.12
CA ARG A 33 10.83 18.41 24.02
C ARG A 33 9.71 18.67 23.00
N TRP A 34 9.74 18.03 21.83
CA TRP A 34 8.67 18.19 20.84
C TRP A 34 7.35 17.62 21.35
N ILE A 35 7.37 16.47 22.03
CA ILE A 35 6.18 15.88 22.66
C ILE A 35 5.58 16.87 23.68
N GLU A 36 6.40 17.43 24.57
CA GLU A 36 5.95 18.45 25.52
C GLU A 36 5.36 19.69 24.82
N GLN A 37 6.00 20.15 23.74
CA GLN A 37 5.50 21.29 22.97
C GLN A 37 4.16 21.01 22.29
N LEU A 38 3.96 19.79 21.76
CA LEU A 38 2.74 19.35 21.08
C LEU A 38 1.55 19.21 22.04
N GLN A 39 1.82 18.70 23.25
CA GLN A 39 0.81 18.54 24.31
C GLN A 39 0.31 19.88 24.86
N ASN A 40 1.09 20.95 24.74
CA ASN A 40 0.73 22.28 25.22
C ASN A 40 0.16 23.17 24.10
N ASP A 41 -1.11 23.56 24.23
CA ASP A 41 -1.82 24.40 23.24
C ASP A 41 -1.08 25.69 22.84
N LYS A 42 -0.32 26.28 23.77
CA LYS A 42 0.41 27.54 23.51
C LYS A 42 1.65 27.35 22.63
N THR A 43 2.24 26.16 22.65
CA THR A 43 3.49 25.84 21.94
C THR A 43 3.28 24.88 20.78
N ARG A 44 2.09 24.26 20.66
CA ARG A 44 1.78 23.25 19.65
C ARG A 44 2.11 23.69 18.25
N THR A 45 1.67 24.88 17.83
CA THR A 45 1.94 25.41 16.48
C THR A 45 3.45 25.58 16.23
N SER A 46 4.22 25.96 17.25
CA SER A 46 5.68 26.03 17.13
C SER A 46 6.30 24.66 16.92
N GLY A 47 5.87 23.66 17.72
CA GLY A 47 6.35 22.28 17.61
C GLY A 47 6.03 21.67 16.24
N ILE A 48 4.81 21.86 15.73
CA ILE A 48 4.41 21.40 14.39
C ILE A 48 5.28 22.05 13.30
N ASN A 49 5.51 23.37 13.37
CA ASN A 49 6.34 24.06 12.39
C ASN A 49 7.80 23.59 12.43
N GLU A 50 8.36 23.37 13.62
CA GLU A 50 9.70 22.81 13.79
C GLU A 50 9.83 21.41 13.17
N LEU A 51 8.86 20.52 13.43
CA LEU A 51 8.81 19.17 12.88
C LEU A 51 8.58 19.17 11.36
N LEU A 52 7.78 20.09 10.84
CA LEU A 52 7.58 20.25 9.40
C LEU A 52 8.89 20.67 8.72
N HIS A 53 9.60 21.64 9.30
CA HIS A 53 10.92 22.04 8.81
C HIS A 53 11.93 20.90 8.87
N LEU A 54 11.95 20.11 9.95
CA LEU A 54 12.84 18.97 10.10
C LEU A 54 12.55 17.90 9.03
N SER A 55 11.29 17.48 8.92
CA SER A 55 10.87 16.40 8.02
C SER A 55 10.96 16.79 6.54
N SER A 56 10.91 18.07 6.21
CA SER A 56 11.09 18.58 4.84
C SER A 56 12.54 18.62 4.34
N ARG A 57 13.53 18.45 5.23
CA ARG A 57 14.94 18.50 4.84
C ARG A 57 15.30 17.22 4.08
N THR A 58 15.48 17.36 2.77
CA THR A 58 15.79 16.28 1.82
C THR A 58 17.06 15.48 2.16
N ASP A 59 17.96 16.09 2.94
CA ASP A 59 19.31 15.56 3.15
C ASP A 59 19.42 14.67 4.40
N VAL A 60 18.36 14.58 5.21
CA VAL A 60 18.36 13.85 6.48
C VAL A 60 17.10 12.99 6.60
N SER A 61 17.24 11.67 6.42
CA SER A 61 16.21 10.72 6.84
C SER A 61 16.15 10.66 8.36
N TYR A 62 15.30 11.50 8.95
CA TYR A 62 15.08 11.50 10.39
C TYR A 62 14.43 10.19 10.83
N SER A 63 15.07 9.48 11.75
CA SER A 63 14.54 8.26 12.36
C SER A 63 13.95 8.61 13.71
N LEU A 64 12.71 8.18 13.95
CA LEU A 64 12.05 8.26 15.25
C LEU A 64 12.73 7.34 16.26
N VAL A 65 12.74 7.73 17.53
CA VAL A 65 13.25 6.89 18.64
C VAL A 65 12.21 5.84 19.02
N ASP A 66 10.97 6.27 19.22
CA ASP A 66 9.81 5.45 19.53
C ASP A 66 8.51 6.00 18.91
N ASP A 67 7.36 5.38 19.21
CA ASP A 67 6.06 5.77 18.67
C ASP A 67 5.39 6.95 19.41
N GLN A 68 5.97 7.49 20.49
CA GLN A 68 5.30 8.51 21.31
C GLN A 68 5.11 9.83 20.57
N LEU A 69 6.11 10.27 19.80
CA LEU A 69 6.02 11.47 18.99
C LEU A 69 4.96 11.30 17.89
N LEU A 70 4.91 10.12 17.27
CA LEU A 70 3.92 9.77 16.26
C LEU A 70 2.50 9.76 16.86
N ARG A 71 2.32 9.10 18.01
CA ARG A 71 1.04 9.09 18.74
C ARG A 71 0.60 10.50 19.10
N SER A 72 1.50 11.35 19.61
CA SER A 72 1.18 12.73 19.96
C SER A 72 0.69 13.55 18.74
N LEU A 73 1.30 13.36 17.57
CA LEU A 73 0.86 13.99 16.33
C LEU A 73 -0.52 13.48 15.90
N VAL A 74 -0.73 12.16 15.94
CA VAL A 74 -1.98 11.53 15.53
C VAL A 74 -3.12 11.85 16.50
N ASP A 75 -2.85 11.98 17.80
CA ASP A 75 -3.82 12.37 18.82
C ASP A 75 -4.31 13.80 18.58
N ILE A 76 -3.41 14.73 18.24
CA ILE A 76 -3.81 16.08 17.81
C ILE A 76 -4.70 15.99 16.57
N ALA A 77 -4.37 15.11 15.62
CA ALA A 77 -5.17 14.94 14.43
C ALA A 77 -6.59 14.41 14.76
N PHE A 78 -6.72 13.43 15.64
CA PHE A 78 -8.03 12.97 16.11
C PHE A 78 -8.80 14.05 16.88
N GLN A 79 -8.12 14.87 17.71
CA GLN A 79 -8.72 16.01 18.40
C GLN A 79 -9.27 17.05 17.42
N GLU A 80 -8.50 17.43 16.41
CA GLU A 80 -8.95 18.33 15.33
C GLU A 80 -10.16 17.75 14.58
N MET A 81 -10.25 16.42 14.51
CA MET A 81 -11.39 15.71 13.94
C MET A 81 -12.57 15.49 14.89
N ASN A 82 -12.50 15.99 16.13
CA ASN A 82 -13.48 15.73 17.18
C ASN A 82 -13.78 14.23 17.38
N TRP A 83 -12.74 13.40 17.26
CA TRP A 83 -12.82 11.96 17.42
C TRP A 83 -11.94 11.50 18.58
N VAL A 84 -12.37 10.46 19.29
CA VAL A 84 -11.58 9.80 20.32
C VAL A 84 -11.29 8.38 19.84
N PHE A 85 -10.07 8.16 19.40
CA PHE A 85 -9.61 6.84 18.98
C PHE A 85 -9.49 5.91 20.19
N ARG A 86 -9.93 4.66 20.01
CA ARG A 86 -9.81 3.60 21.00
C ARG A 86 -9.26 2.35 20.32
N SER A 87 -8.11 1.88 20.79
CA SER A 87 -7.54 0.59 20.40
C SER A 87 -8.48 -0.54 20.82
N GLU A 88 -8.51 -1.62 20.05
CA GLU A 88 -9.55 -2.64 20.17
C GLU A 88 -9.40 -3.56 21.38
N HIS A 89 -8.34 -4.31 21.64
CA HIS A 89 -8.18 -5.26 22.75
C HIS A 89 -9.17 -6.44 22.83
N ASN A 90 -10.37 -6.37 22.23
CA ASN A 90 -11.32 -7.47 22.23
C ASN A 90 -10.80 -8.61 21.35
N ARG A 91 -10.50 -9.76 21.96
CA ARG A 91 -9.99 -10.95 21.25
C ARG A 91 -11.07 -11.70 20.48
N HIS A 92 -12.34 -11.33 20.64
CA HIS A 92 -13.47 -11.95 19.94
C HIS A 92 -13.80 -11.28 18.60
N VAL A 93 -12.89 -10.49 18.04
CA VAL A 93 -13.07 -9.94 16.69
C VAL A 93 -13.04 -11.07 15.67
N ILE A 94 -14.09 -11.13 14.85
CA ILE A 94 -14.20 -12.11 13.76
C ILE A 94 -13.68 -11.45 12.48
N PHE A 95 -12.60 -12.03 11.93
CA PHE A 95 -12.02 -11.59 10.68
C PHE A 95 -12.65 -12.37 9.52
N SER A 96 -13.35 -11.66 8.63
CA SER A 96 -14.02 -12.25 7.47
C SER A 96 -13.47 -11.68 6.17
N SER A 97 -12.92 -12.55 5.32
CA SER A 97 -12.42 -12.19 3.98
C SER A 97 -13.51 -11.62 3.07
N HIS A 98 -14.76 -12.06 3.24
CA HIS A 98 -15.91 -11.58 2.48
C HIS A 98 -16.35 -10.17 2.89
N GLU A 99 -16.28 -9.86 4.19
CA GLU A 99 -16.82 -8.61 4.73
C GLU A 99 -15.78 -7.48 4.74
N THR A 100 -14.48 -7.79 4.81
CA THR A 100 -13.40 -6.80 4.98
C THR A 100 -13.36 -5.72 3.89
N TRP A 101 -13.78 -6.07 2.68
CA TRP A 101 -13.89 -5.11 1.57
C TRP A 101 -15.07 -4.16 1.70
N GLN A 102 -16.12 -4.53 2.43
CA GLN A 102 -17.33 -3.74 2.55
C GLN A 102 -17.26 -2.76 3.71
N HIS A 103 -16.76 -3.22 4.86
CA HIS A 103 -16.68 -2.41 6.06
C HIS A 103 -15.51 -2.85 6.96
N PRO A 104 -14.97 -1.94 7.77
CA PRO A 104 -13.99 -2.28 8.80
C PRO A 104 -14.47 -3.41 9.73
N PRO A 105 -13.55 -4.18 10.33
CA PRO A 105 -13.89 -5.34 11.14
C PRO A 105 -14.69 -5.01 12.40
N THR A 106 -14.46 -3.84 13.02
CA THR A 106 -15.09 -3.46 14.30
C THR A 106 -16.08 -2.31 14.17
N GLU A 107 -17.08 -2.25 15.07
CA GLU A 107 -18.06 -1.16 15.09
C GLU A 107 -17.42 0.21 15.31
N HIS A 108 -16.36 0.28 16.14
CA HIS A 108 -15.64 1.53 16.38
C HIS A 108 -15.00 2.07 15.09
N LEU A 109 -14.34 1.20 14.31
CA LEU A 109 -13.74 1.60 13.04
C LEU A 109 -14.80 1.90 11.98
N ARG A 110 -15.94 1.19 11.97
CA ARG A 110 -17.08 1.54 11.11
C ARG A 110 -17.60 2.94 11.43
N ALA A 111 -17.80 3.26 12.70
CA ALA A 111 -18.22 4.59 13.14
C ALA A 111 -17.19 5.67 12.76
N TRP A 112 -15.89 5.36 12.89
CA TRP A 112 -14.81 6.24 12.43
C TRP A 112 -14.89 6.52 10.93
N THR A 113 -15.03 5.49 10.09
CA THR A 113 -15.14 5.67 8.64
C THR A 113 -16.37 6.50 8.25
N GLN A 114 -17.51 6.26 8.90
CA GLN A 114 -18.72 7.04 8.70
C GLN A 114 -18.52 8.51 9.12
N HIS A 115 -17.84 8.75 10.25
CA HIS A 115 -17.50 10.09 10.72
C HIS A 115 -16.66 10.85 9.69
N CYS A 116 -15.59 10.23 9.16
CA CYS A 116 -14.76 10.83 8.12
C CYS A 116 -15.54 11.17 6.84
N GLN A 117 -16.43 10.28 6.39
CA GLN A 117 -17.26 10.51 5.21
C GLN A 117 -18.25 11.66 5.39
N GLN A 118 -18.85 11.79 6.58
CA GLN A 118 -19.87 12.80 6.88
C GLN A 118 -19.26 14.18 7.15
N HIS A 119 -18.07 14.24 7.74
CA HIS A 119 -17.46 15.49 8.22
C HIS A 119 -16.30 15.95 7.33
N SER A 120 -16.49 15.98 6.02
CA SER A 120 -15.44 16.35 5.06
C SER A 120 -14.83 17.76 5.29
N SER A 121 -15.57 18.68 5.91
CA SER A 121 -15.08 20.03 6.25
C SER A 121 -13.94 20.02 7.26
N VAL A 122 -13.87 18.99 8.11
CA VAL A 122 -12.84 18.85 9.14
C VAL A 122 -11.45 18.74 8.51
N PHE A 123 -11.35 18.09 7.35
CA PHE A 123 -10.09 17.96 6.60
C PHE A 123 -9.54 19.28 6.03
N GLN A 124 -10.27 20.40 6.17
CA GLN A 124 -9.79 21.73 5.78
C GLN A 124 -8.87 22.36 6.86
N SER A 125 -8.69 21.73 8.02
CA SER A 125 -7.78 22.23 9.06
C SER A 125 -6.33 22.27 8.54
N PRO A 126 -5.64 23.42 8.60
CA PRO A 126 -4.24 23.52 8.22
C PRO A 126 -3.33 22.70 9.14
N VAL A 127 -3.76 22.46 10.39
CA VAL A 127 -3.05 21.63 11.36
C VAL A 127 -3.02 20.17 10.87
N LEU A 128 -4.17 19.65 10.40
CA LEU A 128 -4.25 18.30 9.85
C LEU A 128 -3.38 18.12 8.60
N ALA A 129 -3.40 19.10 7.70
CA ALA A 129 -2.56 19.07 6.50
C ALA A 129 -1.06 19.05 6.86
N ALA A 130 -0.64 19.87 7.84
CA ALA A 130 0.73 19.90 8.32
C ALA A 130 1.16 18.58 8.97
N ILE A 131 0.31 18.00 9.84
CA ILE A 131 0.57 16.70 10.47
C ILE A 131 0.71 15.60 9.41
N LEU A 132 -0.19 15.58 8.41
CA LEU A 132 -0.14 14.59 7.33
C LEU A 132 1.12 14.73 6.49
N MET A 133 1.57 15.95 6.21
CA MET A 133 2.85 16.18 5.54
C MET A 133 4.04 15.67 6.38
N ILE A 134 4.04 15.91 7.70
CA ILE A 134 5.09 15.40 8.60
C ILE A 134 5.12 13.87 8.56
N VAL A 135 3.97 13.22 8.77
CA VAL A 135 3.86 11.76 8.78
C VAL A 135 4.26 11.16 7.42
N ARG A 136 3.81 11.77 6.32
CA ARG A 136 4.22 11.37 4.96
C ARG A 136 5.74 11.47 4.79
N ASN A 137 6.35 12.60 5.16
CA ASN A 137 7.78 12.80 5.01
C ASN A 137 8.59 11.80 5.84
N LEU A 138 8.16 11.55 7.07
CA LEU A 138 8.79 10.57 7.96
C LEU A 138 8.67 9.13 7.41
N SER A 139 7.62 8.80 6.65
CA SER A 139 7.43 7.48 6.05
C SER A 139 8.47 7.11 4.99
N PHE A 140 9.19 8.07 4.41
CA PHE A 140 10.27 7.78 3.46
C PHE A 140 11.53 7.21 4.13
N ALA A 141 11.68 7.38 5.44
CA ALA A 141 12.74 6.72 6.19
C ALA A 141 12.32 5.28 6.50
N ALA A 142 13.01 4.30 5.93
CA ALA A 142 12.73 2.88 6.13
C ALA A 142 12.68 2.47 7.62
N ALA A 143 13.46 3.15 8.48
CA ALA A 143 13.45 2.91 9.92
C ALA A 143 12.11 3.26 10.59
N ASN A 144 11.38 4.25 10.06
CA ASN A 144 10.08 4.68 10.57
C ASN A 144 8.92 3.84 10.03
N GLY A 145 9.09 3.21 8.86
CA GLY A 145 8.01 2.48 8.19
C GLY A 145 7.39 1.40 9.09
N ARG A 146 8.23 0.59 9.75
CA ARG A 146 7.76 -0.46 10.67
C ARG A 146 7.04 0.13 11.88
N LEU A 147 7.61 1.17 12.49
CA LEU A 147 7.02 1.84 13.66
C LEU A 147 5.64 2.41 13.33
N MET A 148 5.51 3.08 12.18
CA MET A 148 4.25 3.65 11.71
C MET A 148 3.20 2.59 11.40
N ALA A 149 3.60 1.50 10.72
CA ALA A 149 2.69 0.40 10.39
C ALA A 149 2.15 -0.32 11.64
N TYR A 150 2.91 -0.34 12.74
CA TYR A 150 2.53 -1.03 13.98
C TYR A 150 1.89 -0.11 15.03
N THR A 151 1.80 1.19 14.73
CA THR A 151 1.04 2.15 15.53
C THR A 151 -0.39 2.20 15.01
N ASP A 152 -1.29 1.46 15.66
CA ASP A 152 -2.71 1.31 15.30
C ASP A 152 -3.42 2.65 15.09
N ALA A 153 -3.21 3.63 15.97
CA ALA A 153 -3.76 4.98 15.85
C ALA A 153 -3.32 5.66 14.55
N CYS A 154 -2.05 5.50 14.16
CA CYS A 154 -1.50 6.07 12.92
C CYS A 154 -2.18 5.46 11.69
N VAL A 155 -2.26 4.12 11.63
CA VAL A 155 -2.90 3.42 10.52
C VAL A 155 -4.39 3.77 10.44
N ALA A 156 -5.12 3.77 11.57
CA ALA A 156 -6.53 4.15 11.62
C ALA A 156 -6.77 5.58 11.13
N TRP A 157 -5.90 6.52 11.53
CA TRP A 157 -5.98 7.90 11.08
C TRP A 157 -5.70 8.05 9.58
N LEU A 158 -4.65 7.38 9.07
CA LEU A 158 -4.32 7.36 7.64
C LEU A 158 -5.45 6.75 6.81
N VAL A 159 -6.08 5.67 7.28
CA VAL A 159 -7.27 5.08 6.65
C VAL A 159 -8.44 6.06 6.66
N GLY A 160 -8.67 6.78 7.77
CA GLY A 160 -9.68 7.84 7.84
C GLY A 160 -9.44 8.95 6.81
N CYS A 161 -8.18 9.32 6.60
CA CYS A 161 -7.78 10.30 5.58
C CYS A 161 -8.10 9.87 4.14
N LEU A 162 -8.25 8.57 3.87
CA LEU A 162 -8.65 8.07 2.55
C LEU A 162 -10.11 8.38 2.19
N TYR A 163 -10.93 8.79 3.16
CA TYR A 163 -12.30 9.28 2.93
C TYR A 163 -12.36 10.81 2.81
N GLY A 164 -11.22 11.49 2.89
CA GLY A 164 -11.10 12.95 2.85
C GLY A 164 -11.11 13.55 1.44
N PRO A 165 -10.83 14.86 1.32
CA PRO A 165 -10.65 15.52 0.03
C PRO A 165 -9.36 15.05 -0.67
N GLU A 166 -9.31 15.20 -1.99
CA GLU A 166 -8.26 14.66 -2.86
C GLU A 166 -6.82 14.92 -2.37
N ALA A 167 -6.52 16.16 -1.94
CA ALA A 167 -5.17 16.51 -1.47
C ALA A 167 -4.76 15.73 -0.21
N ILE A 168 -5.71 15.43 0.68
CA ILE A 168 -5.48 14.63 1.89
C ILE A 168 -5.32 13.16 1.49
N VAL A 169 -6.23 12.65 0.66
CA VAL A 169 -6.21 11.27 0.18
C VAL A 169 -4.88 10.94 -0.50
N LEU A 170 -4.38 11.82 -1.37
CA LEU A 170 -3.14 11.59 -2.11
C LEU A 170 -1.94 11.43 -1.16
N ASN A 171 -1.81 12.30 -0.16
CA ASN A 171 -0.70 12.23 0.81
C ASN A 171 -0.85 11.04 1.76
N ALA A 172 -2.07 10.71 2.19
CA ALA A 172 -2.33 9.57 3.06
C ALA A 172 -2.08 8.24 2.34
N LEU A 173 -2.57 8.09 1.11
CA LEU A 173 -2.35 6.89 0.30
C LEU A 173 -0.88 6.70 -0.05
N GLN A 174 -0.15 7.78 -0.37
CA GLN A 174 1.29 7.69 -0.58
C GLN A 174 2.04 7.23 0.68
N THR A 175 1.64 7.72 1.86
CA THR A 175 2.15 7.22 3.13
C THR A 175 1.87 5.73 3.29
N ILE A 176 0.62 5.30 3.07
CA ILE A 176 0.20 3.89 3.19
C ILE A 176 1.00 2.97 2.24
N VAL A 177 1.24 3.40 1.00
CA VAL A 177 2.08 2.67 0.03
C VAL A 177 3.50 2.49 0.56
N ASN A 178 4.10 3.51 1.18
CA ASN A 178 5.43 3.39 1.80
C ASN A 178 5.44 2.40 2.98
N LEU A 179 4.31 2.21 3.66
CA LEU A 179 4.17 1.29 4.79
C LEU A 179 3.85 -0.15 4.37
N GLN A 180 3.52 -0.37 3.09
CA GLN A 180 2.90 -1.61 2.62
C GLN A 180 3.71 -2.87 2.92
N ALA A 181 5.03 -2.83 2.75
CA ALA A 181 5.91 -3.97 3.03
C ALA A 181 5.93 -4.40 4.51
N HIS A 182 5.38 -3.57 5.39
CA HIS A 182 5.26 -3.82 6.83
C HIS A 182 3.86 -4.24 7.24
N PHE A 183 2.84 -4.13 6.39
CA PHE A 183 1.51 -4.60 6.73
C PHE A 183 1.49 -6.13 6.84
N ASP A 184 0.92 -6.59 7.95
CA ASP A 184 0.71 -7.99 8.24
C ASP A 184 -0.77 -8.20 8.52
N VAL A 185 -1.44 -8.96 7.65
CA VAL A 185 -2.86 -9.30 7.80
C VAL A 185 -3.07 -10.56 8.64
N SER A 186 -2.02 -11.34 8.89
CA SER A 186 -2.05 -12.62 9.62
C SER A 186 -1.80 -12.44 11.12
N GLY A 187 -1.07 -11.40 11.50
CA GLY A 187 -0.66 -11.11 12.87
C GLY A 187 0.59 -11.86 13.29
N GLN A 188 1.12 -12.75 12.46
CA GLN A 188 2.24 -13.60 12.82
C GLN A 188 3.57 -12.83 12.79
N LYS A 189 3.78 -11.99 11.76
CA LYS A 189 4.96 -11.12 11.68
C LYS A 189 4.93 -10.05 12.77
N LEU A 190 3.75 -9.50 13.03
CA LEU A 190 3.51 -8.59 14.17
C LEU A 190 3.84 -9.25 15.50
N LEU A 191 3.39 -10.49 15.70
CA LEU A 191 3.67 -11.24 16.93
C LEU A 191 5.17 -11.47 17.09
N ILE A 192 5.88 -11.91 16.05
CA ILE A 192 7.34 -12.08 16.08
C ILE A 192 8.02 -10.76 16.44
N ASP A 193 7.68 -9.67 15.73
CA ASP A 193 8.27 -8.36 16.00
C ASP A 193 7.97 -7.90 17.44
N SER A 194 6.78 -8.19 17.99
CA SER A 194 6.41 -7.88 19.38
C SER A 194 7.18 -8.71 20.42
N LEU A 195 7.45 -10.00 20.15
CA LEU A 195 8.23 -10.86 21.05
C LEU A 195 9.68 -10.40 21.16
N PHE A 196 10.21 -9.78 20.11
CA PHE A 196 11.53 -9.15 20.10
C PHE A 196 11.50 -7.65 20.43
N TYR A 197 10.33 -7.09 20.75
CA TYR A 197 10.11 -5.71 21.16
C TYR A 197 9.54 -5.68 22.58
N ALA A 198 10.41 -5.78 23.59
CA ALA A 198 10.03 -5.67 25.00
C ALA A 198 10.55 -4.36 25.61
N PRO A 199 9.69 -3.37 25.90
CA PRO A 199 10.08 -2.23 26.72
C PRO A 199 10.09 -2.64 28.21
N THR A 200 11.27 -2.69 28.83
CA THR A 200 11.44 -2.88 30.28
C THR A 200 11.90 -1.60 30.99
N PRO A 201 11.61 -1.41 32.29
CA PRO A 201 12.02 -0.22 33.06
C PRO A 201 13.55 -0.04 33.20
N ASP A 202 14.33 -1.10 32.97
CA ASP A 202 15.81 -1.05 32.84
C ASP A 202 16.28 -0.81 31.39
N GLY A 203 15.37 -0.37 30.52
CA GLY A 203 15.57 -0.14 29.09
C GLY A 203 15.18 -1.36 28.24
N PRO A 204 14.82 -1.18 26.97
CA PRO A 204 14.54 -2.28 26.05
C PRO A 204 15.83 -3.06 25.72
N VAL A 205 15.84 -4.38 25.85
CA VAL A 205 16.84 -5.22 25.14
C VAL A 205 16.25 -5.61 23.79
N VAL A 206 16.31 -4.66 22.87
CA VAL A 206 16.17 -4.86 21.42
C VAL A 206 17.50 -4.39 20.81
N PRO A 207 18.05 -4.99 19.74
CA PRO A 207 19.05 -4.28 18.95
C PRO A 207 18.40 -2.98 18.47
N LYS A 208 18.80 -1.86 19.10
CA LYS A 208 18.33 -0.48 18.88
C LYS A 208 17.60 -0.32 17.54
N ALA A 209 16.29 -0.05 17.61
CA ALA A 209 15.45 0.24 16.46
C ALA A 209 16.18 1.26 15.57
N GLY A 210 16.45 0.87 14.32
CA GLY A 210 17.28 1.65 13.40
C GLY A 210 18.28 0.87 12.54
N ARG A 211 18.41 -0.46 12.68
CA ARG A 211 19.36 -1.25 11.85
C ARG A 211 18.82 -2.54 11.23
N LEU A 212 17.50 -2.67 11.05
CA LEU A 212 16.92 -3.68 10.15
C LEU A 212 16.49 -2.98 8.86
N THR A 213 17.47 -2.47 8.13
CA THR A 213 17.29 -1.53 7.00
C THR A 213 16.73 -2.14 5.72
N GLN A 214 16.36 -3.43 5.68
CA GLN A 214 15.97 -4.10 4.41
C GLN A 214 14.94 -5.22 4.59
N GLY A 215 13.96 -5.09 5.49
CA GLY A 215 12.91 -6.11 5.64
C GLY A 215 13.40 -7.49 6.12
N GLN A 216 14.68 -7.62 6.49
CA GLN A 216 15.22 -8.83 7.07
C GLN A 216 14.96 -8.86 8.58
N TRP A 217 14.58 -10.04 9.05
CA TRP A 217 14.30 -10.28 10.47
C TRP A 217 15.58 -10.00 11.28
N GLY A 218 15.47 -9.56 12.54
CA GLY A 218 16.63 -9.46 13.43
C GLY A 218 17.24 -10.84 13.68
N MET A 219 18.52 -10.95 14.10
CA MET A 219 19.15 -12.27 14.32
C MET A 219 18.34 -13.20 15.23
N GLY A 220 17.64 -12.67 16.23
CA GLY A 220 16.70 -13.43 17.06
C GLY A 220 15.46 -13.90 16.29
N GLY A 221 14.87 -13.01 15.48
CA GLY A 221 13.81 -13.33 14.53
C GLY A 221 14.25 -14.42 13.56
N VAL A 222 15.34 -14.23 12.81
CA VAL A 222 15.91 -15.24 11.88
C VAL A 222 16.21 -16.55 12.61
N TRP A 223 16.63 -16.50 13.87
CA TRP A 223 16.88 -17.69 14.67
C TRP A 223 15.58 -18.43 15.00
N LEU A 224 14.51 -17.74 15.42
CA LEU A 224 13.18 -18.35 15.56
C LEU A 224 12.63 -18.82 14.21
N ALA A 225 12.76 -18.06 13.13
CA ALA A 225 12.44 -18.45 11.74
C ALA A 225 13.18 -19.71 11.27
N ARG A 226 14.38 -19.94 11.78
CA ARG A 226 15.16 -21.12 11.41
C ARG A 226 14.77 -22.36 12.20
N HIS A 227 14.09 -22.16 13.34
CA HIS A 227 13.62 -23.23 14.22
C HIS A 227 12.10 -23.45 14.13
N LEU A 228 11.36 -22.50 13.56
CA LEU A 228 9.93 -22.50 13.23
C LEU A 228 9.83 -22.16 11.73
N ASP A 229 9.20 -23.00 10.92
CA ASP A 229 9.40 -23.11 9.46
C ASP A 229 9.62 -21.80 8.66
N GLY A 230 10.90 -21.47 8.40
CA GLY A 230 11.32 -20.20 7.80
C GLY A 230 11.11 -20.04 6.30
N LYS A 231 10.27 -20.87 5.67
CA LYS A 231 9.92 -20.72 4.26
C LYS A 231 8.62 -19.94 4.02
N GLU A 232 7.78 -19.79 5.03
CA GLU A 232 6.41 -19.32 4.84
C GLU A 232 6.05 -18.06 5.63
N ASP A 233 6.97 -17.48 6.42
CA ASP A 233 6.64 -16.44 7.41
C ASP A 233 5.49 -16.88 8.36
N ILE A 234 5.26 -18.20 8.48
CA ILE A 234 4.23 -18.81 9.30
C ILE A 234 4.87 -19.42 10.55
N MET A 235 4.35 -19.07 11.73
CA MET A 235 4.70 -19.76 12.97
C MET A 235 3.83 -21.01 13.12
N THR A 236 4.44 -22.18 12.97
CA THR A 236 3.80 -23.45 13.33
C THR A 236 3.59 -23.52 14.85
N ASP A 237 2.47 -24.11 15.29
CA ASP A 237 2.13 -24.36 16.70
C ASP A 237 1.83 -23.13 17.59
N VAL A 238 1.50 -21.97 17.01
CA VAL A 238 0.99 -20.82 17.78
C VAL A 238 -0.53 -20.76 17.70
N SER A 239 -1.22 -20.81 18.86
CA SER A 239 -2.68 -20.71 18.91
C SER A 239 -3.17 -19.34 18.43
N LEU A 240 -4.30 -19.32 17.71
CA LEU A 240 -4.95 -18.08 17.27
C LEU A 240 -5.18 -17.10 18.42
N ASP A 241 -5.67 -17.58 19.56
CA ASP A 241 -5.93 -16.75 20.75
C ASP A 241 -4.68 -15.99 21.22
N PHE A 242 -3.49 -16.59 21.06
CA PHE A 242 -2.23 -15.98 21.42
C PHE A 242 -1.81 -14.90 20.43
N ILE A 243 -2.03 -15.11 19.12
CA ILE A 243 -1.81 -14.10 18.09
C ILE A 243 -2.73 -12.90 18.34
N LEU A 244 -4.03 -13.14 18.48
CA LEU A 244 -5.03 -12.10 18.73
C LEU A 244 -4.77 -11.35 20.05
N CYS A 245 -4.33 -12.05 21.09
CA CYS A 245 -3.96 -11.43 22.37
C CYS A 245 -2.92 -10.32 22.23
N HIS A 246 -2.00 -10.43 21.27
CA HIS A 246 -0.86 -9.50 21.15
C HIS A 246 -0.94 -8.57 19.94
N THR A 247 -1.83 -8.83 18.98
CA THR A 247 -1.81 -8.15 17.68
C THR A 247 -3.16 -7.63 17.21
N VAL A 248 -4.25 -7.89 17.96
CA VAL A 248 -5.60 -7.55 17.49
C VAL A 248 -5.76 -6.05 17.17
N ASP A 249 -5.13 -5.16 17.94
CA ASP A 249 -5.22 -3.70 17.75
C ASP A 249 -4.67 -3.26 16.39
N GLN A 250 -3.52 -3.80 16.01
CA GLN A 250 -2.89 -3.53 14.73
C GLN A 250 -3.65 -4.24 13.60
N LEU A 251 -4.09 -5.48 13.83
CA LEU A 251 -4.81 -6.25 12.82
C LEU A 251 -6.10 -5.58 12.37
N VAL A 252 -6.92 -5.11 13.32
CA VAL A 252 -8.20 -4.48 12.97
C VAL A 252 -8.03 -3.21 12.13
N THR A 253 -6.96 -2.45 12.40
CA THR A 253 -6.65 -1.22 11.67
C THR A 253 -6.06 -1.52 10.29
N VAL A 254 -5.15 -2.48 10.16
CA VAL A 254 -4.62 -2.93 8.86
C VAL A 254 -5.72 -3.46 7.95
N TRP A 255 -6.63 -4.28 8.49
CA TRP A 255 -7.76 -4.82 7.72
C TRP A 255 -8.72 -3.73 7.23
N SER A 256 -8.85 -2.62 7.95
CA SER A 256 -9.72 -1.52 7.53
C SER A 256 -9.28 -0.84 6.22
N ILE A 257 -8.01 -1.01 5.80
CA ILE A 257 -7.46 -0.48 4.54
C ILE A 257 -8.26 -0.99 3.34
N PHE A 258 -8.69 -2.25 3.32
CA PHE A 258 -9.41 -2.84 2.17
C PHE A 258 -10.73 -2.14 1.87
N SER A 259 -11.51 -1.83 2.92
CA SER A 259 -12.76 -1.06 2.77
C SER A 259 -12.53 0.35 2.22
N ALA A 260 -11.45 1.01 2.63
CA ALA A 260 -11.07 2.33 2.15
C ALA A 260 -10.55 2.30 0.71
N LEU A 261 -9.76 1.29 0.34
CA LEU A 261 -9.34 1.08 -1.05
C LEU A 261 -10.53 0.84 -1.97
N ARG A 262 -11.50 0.02 -1.55
CA ARG A 262 -12.76 -0.14 -2.30
C ARG A 262 -13.45 1.19 -2.49
N HIS A 263 -13.58 2.00 -1.44
CA HIS A 263 -14.19 3.33 -1.53
C HIS A 263 -13.50 4.21 -2.58
N LEU A 264 -12.16 4.23 -2.60
CA LEU A 264 -11.37 5.01 -3.56
C LEU A 264 -11.52 4.52 -5.00
N ILE A 265 -11.36 3.21 -5.22
CA ILE A 265 -11.37 2.61 -6.57
C ILE A 265 -12.78 2.68 -7.19
N MET A 266 -13.82 2.48 -6.38
CA MET A 266 -15.23 2.61 -6.80
C MET A 266 -15.71 4.06 -6.88
N GLY A 267 -14.95 5.01 -6.33
CA GLY A 267 -15.31 6.42 -6.27
C GLY A 267 -15.37 7.08 -7.65
N LEU A 268 -16.56 7.51 -8.07
CA LEU A 268 -16.76 8.19 -9.35
C LEU A 268 -16.04 9.54 -9.48
N LYS A 269 -15.63 10.14 -8.35
CA LYS A 269 -14.93 11.42 -8.26
C LYS A 269 -13.44 11.29 -7.96
N THR A 270 -12.94 10.06 -7.83
CA THR A 270 -11.53 9.82 -7.52
C THR A 270 -10.66 10.27 -8.68
N SER A 271 -9.65 11.09 -8.36
CA SER A 271 -8.72 11.60 -9.37
C SER A 271 -7.75 10.52 -9.83
N ARG A 272 -7.16 10.73 -10.99
CA ARG A 272 -6.27 9.73 -11.61
C ARG A 272 -4.98 9.49 -10.82
N PRO A 273 -4.31 10.51 -10.25
CA PRO A 273 -3.16 10.28 -9.38
C PRO A 273 -3.48 9.39 -8.18
N VAL A 274 -4.66 9.57 -7.57
CA VAL A 274 -5.11 8.70 -6.46
C VAL A 274 -5.37 7.28 -6.95
N LEU A 275 -6.03 7.11 -8.11
CA LEU A 275 -6.25 5.78 -8.69
C LEU A 275 -4.94 5.07 -9.02
N LEU A 276 -3.94 5.77 -9.55
CA LEU A 276 -2.63 5.17 -9.85
C LEU A 276 -1.96 4.63 -8.58
N LEU A 277 -1.93 5.41 -7.50
CA LEU A 277 -1.38 4.94 -6.22
C LEU A 277 -2.18 3.77 -5.63
N ALA A 278 -3.50 3.77 -5.80
CA ALA A 278 -4.35 2.68 -5.35
C ALA A 278 -4.07 1.39 -6.15
N LEU A 279 -3.86 1.51 -7.47
CA LEU A 279 -3.47 0.40 -8.33
C LEU A 279 -2.07 -0.11 -7.99
N ASP A 280 -1.11 0.77 -7.70
CA ASP A 280 0.23 0.39 -7.24
C ASP A 280 0.17 -0.40 -5.93
N PHE A 281 -0.64 0.06 -4.97
CA PHE A 281 -0.90 -0.67 -3.73
C PHE A 281 -1.48 -2.07 -4.03
N MET A 282 -2.51 -2.14 -4.88
CA MET A 282 -3.16 -3.41 -5.22
C MET A 282 -2.20 -4.39 -5.90
N GLN A 283 -1.36 -3.91 -6.83
CA GLN A 283 -0.35 -4.72 -7.51
C GLN A 283 0.61 -5.36 -6.51
N GLU A 284 1.14 -4.57 -5.58
CA GLU A 284 2.10 -5.06 -4.58
C GLU A 284 1.43 -6.02 -3.57
N ALA A 285 0.18 -5.76 -3.18
CA ALA A 285 -0.58 -6.64 -2.28
C ALA A 285 -0.86 -8.01 -2.93
N ILE A 286 -1.24 -8.01 -4.21
CA ILE A 286 -1.45 -9.24 -4.99
C ILE A 286 -0.14 -9.99 -5.17
N THR A 287 0.95 -9.28 -5.48
CA THR A 287 2.28 -9.89 -5.62
C THR A 287 2.73 -10.54 -4.33
N SER A 288 2.55 -9.86 -3.19
CA SER A 288 2.84 -10.41 -1.86
C SER A 288 2.02 -11.65 -1.55
N ALA A 289 0.73 -11.69 -1.95
CA ALA A 289 -0.13 -12.86 -1.74
C ALA A 289 0.26 -14.10 -2.56
N ARG A 290 1.09 -13.94 -3.61
CA ARG A 290 1.57 -15.05 -4.45
C ARG A 290 2.84 -15.69 -3.90
N VAL A 291 3.63 -14.96 -3.12
CA VAL A 291 4.90 -15.45 -2.59
C VAL A 291 4.59 -16.35 -1.38
N GLY A 292 4.86 -17.65 -1.50
CA GLY A 292 4.82 -18.58 -0.37
C GLY A 292 3.63 -19.53 -0.25
N VAL A 293 2.75 -19.66 -1.26
CA VAL A 293 1.56 -20.53 -1.15
C VAL A 293 1.54 -21.64 -2.21
N VAL A 294 1.51 -22.89 -1.74
CA VAL A 294 1.19 -24.11 -2.51
C VAL A 294 -0.11 -24.68 -1.93
N GLY A 295 -1.28 -24.34 -2.51
CA GLY A 295 -2.59 -24.81 -2.01
C GLY A 295 -3.79 -24.17 -2.71
N ASN A 296 -4.98 -24.77 -2.58
CA ASN A 296 -6.26 -24.18 -3.01
C ASN A 296 -6.88 -23.34 -1.88
N VAL A 297 -7.50 -22.21 -2.22
CA VAL A 297 -8.10 -21.28 -1.24
C VAL A 297 -9.25 -21.93 -0.44
N ASP A 298 -9.92 -22.90 -1.05
CA ASP A 298 -11.03 -23.64 -0.41
C ASP A 298 -10.55 -24.64 0.67
N ASP A 299 -9.24 -24.93 0.71
CA ASP A 299 -8.62 -25.79 1.74
C ASP A 299 -8.09 -24.97 2.95
N GLU A 300 -8.07 -23.63 2.88
CA GLU A 300 -7.39 -22.74 3.85
C GLU A 300 -8.32 -21.96 4.80
N VAL A 301 -9.65 -21.99 4.60
CA VAL A 301 -10.60 -21.32 5.52
C VAL A 301 -11.14 -22.35 6.51
N GLU A 302 -10.27 -22.88 7.37
CA GLU A 302 -10.75 -23.56 8.57
C GLU A 302 -11.56 -22.56 9.41
N GLU A 303 -12.80 -22.92 9.78
CA GLU A 303 -13.62 -22.12 10.69
C GLU A 303 -12.82 -21.81 11.97
N GLY A 304 -12.48 -20.54 12.18
CA GLY A 304 -11.69 -20.10 13.34
C GLY A 304 -10.20 -19.85 13.07
N SER A 305 -9.78 -19.59 11.83
CA SER A 305 -8.46 -19.04 11.50
C SER A 305 -8.52 -17.56 11.07
N ILE A 306 -7.40 -16.83 11.10
CA ILE A 306 -7.29 -15.50 10.48
C ILE A 306 -7.11 -15.71 8.97
N PRO A 307 -7.99 -15.19 8.11
CA PRO A 307 -7.86 -15.38 6.67
C PRO A 307 -6.55 -14.80 6.12
N SER A 308 -5.93 -15.53 5.18
CA SER A 308 -4.72 -15.09 4.49
C SER A 308 -4.98 -13.88 3.59
N LEU A 309 -3.92 -13.15 3.21
CA LEU A 309 -4.03 -12.06 2.24
C LEU A 309 -4.62 -12.54 0.91
N ARG A 310 -4.25 -13.76 0.49
CA ARG A 310 -4.83 -14.41 -0.68
C ARG A 310 -6.33 -14.61 -0.53
N ALA A 311 -6.79 -15.13 0.61
CA ALA A 311 -8.21 -15.30 0.88
C ALA A 311 -8.96 -13.97 0.84
N ILE A 312 -8.40 -12.88 1.38
CA ILE A 312 -8.99 -11.53 1.28
C ILE A 312 -9.11 -11.12 -0.20
N LEU A 313 -8.06 -11.27 -1.00
CA LEU A 313 -8.06 -10.84 -2.40
C LEU A 313 -8.99 -11.67 -3.29
N VAL A 314 -9.11 -12.98 -3.05
CA VAL A 314 -10.03 -13.86 -3.78
C VAL A 314 -11.49 -13.52 -3.44
N HIS A 315 -11.78 -13.18 -2.19
CA HIS A 315 -13.12 -12.76 -1.77
C HIS A 315 -13.42 -11.28 -2.02
N MET A 316 -12.61 -10.60 -2.82
CA MET A 316 -12.90 -9.25 -3.32
C MET A 316 -14.33 -9.21 -3.91
N PRO A 317 -15.09 -8.10 -3.79
CA PRO A 317 -16.42 -7.99 -4.40
C PRO A 317 -16.39 -7.97 -5.93
N GLU A 318 -17.41 -8.53 -6.57
CA GLU A 318 -17.49 -8.63 -8.04
C GLU A 318 -17.41 -7.24 -8.69
N GLU A 319 -18.08 -6.25 -8.11
CA GLU A 319 -18.12 -4.89 -8.65
C GLU A 319 -16.73 -4.25 -8.70
N LEU A 320 -15.85 -4.59 -7.75
CA LEU A 320 -14.48 -4.09 -7.70
C LEU A 320 -13.61 -4.73 -8.78
N VAL A 321 -13.75 -6.03 -9.03
CA VAL A 321 -13.07 -6.71 -10.15
C VAL A 321 -13.55 -6.16 -11.50
N GLN A 322 -14.87 -5.99 -11.66
CA GLN A 322 -15.42 -5.35 -12.85
C GLN A 322 -14.98 -3.89 -13.00
N GLN A 323 -14.70 -3.19 -11.89
CA GLN A 323 -14.17 -1.83 -11.94
C GLN A 323 -12.74 -1.80 -12.47
N PHE A 324 -11.87 -2.74 -12.11
CA PHE A 324 -10.56 -2.88 -12.74
C PHE A 324 -10.67 -3.13 -14.25
N ALA A 325 -11.59 -4.01 -14.66
CA ALA A 325 -11.87 -4.22 -16.08
C ALA A 325 -12.37 -2.96 -16.78
N SER A 326 -13.14 -2.11 -16.07
CA SER A 326 -13.64 -0.85 -16.62
C SER A 326 -12.56 0.20 -16.87
N PHE A 327 -11.42 0.14 -16.16
CA PHE A 327 -10.26 0.99 -16.45
C PHE A 327 -9.61 0.66 -17.80
N LEU A 328 -9.85 -0.53 -18.36
CA LEU A 328 -9.36 -0.89 -19.69
C LEU A 328 -10.07 -0.13 -20.82
N TYR A 329 -11.27 0.39 -20.56
CA TYR A 329 -12.07 1.14 -21.54
C TYR A 329 -11.68 2.61 -21.63
N VAL A 330 -10.68 3.07 -20.87
CA VAL A 330 -10.17 4.43 -20.99
C VAL A 330 -9.65 4.65 -22.42
N PRO A 331 -10.31 5.51 -23.21
CA PRO A 331 -9.97 5.66 -24.61
C PRO A 331 -8.63 6.34 -24.74
N ARG A 332 -7.96 6.02 -25.84
CA ARG A 332 -6.74 6.72 -26.28
C ARG A 332 -7.09 8.15 -26.62
N LEU A 333 -6.11 9.05 -26.52
CA LEU A 333 -6.15 10.28 -27.29
C LEU A 333 -5.62 10.03 -28.71
N GLY A 334 -6.55 9.90 -29.66
CA GLY A 334 -6.35 9.64 -31.09
C GLY A 334 -7.66 9.90 -31.86
N SER A 335 -7.75 9.57 -33.15
CA SER A 335 -9.00 9.65 -33.93
C SER A 335 -10.16 8.93 -33.22
N ASP A 336 -9.85 7.79 -32.62
CA ASP A 336 -10.80 6.88 -31.98
C ASP A 336 -11.39 7.47 -30.66
N ALA A 337 -10.72 8.47 -30.07
CA ALA A 337 -11.20 9.21 -28.90
C ALA A 337 -12.45 10.05 -29.20
N LEU A 338 -12.58 10.46 -30.47
CA LEU A 338 -13.67 11.32 -30.94
C LEU A 338 -14.94 10.52 -31.24
N ASP A 339 -14.78 9.22 -31.52
CA ASP A 339 -15.87 8.30 -31.90
C ASP A 339 -16.42 7.47 -30.73
N TYR A 340 -15.85 7.58 -29.52
CA TYR A 340 -16.35 6.86 -28.34
C TYR A 340 -17.66 7.46 -27.81
N VAL A 341 -18.75 6.71 -27.97
CA VAL A 341 -20.11 7.08 -27.54
C VAL A 341 -20.59 6.09 -26.47
N ASP A 342 -19.97 6.09 -25.29
CA ASP A 342 -20.66 5.56 -24.10
C ASP A 342 -20.14 6.14 -22.76
N PRO A 343 -20.81 7.14 -22.17
CA PRO A 343 -20.40 7.76 -20.91
C PRO A 343 -21.03 7.12 -19.68
N VAL A 344 -21.34 5.81 -19.67
CA VAL A 344 -22.01 5.18 -18.52
C VAL A 344 -21.10 5.13 -17.28
N ARG A 345 -19.77 5.20 -17.42
CA ARG A 345 -18.83 5.29 -16.29
C ARG A 345 -17.88 6.48 -16.46
N ASN A 346 -17.82 7.36 -15.46
CA ASN A 346 -17.03 8.62 -15.40
C ASN A 346 -15.50 8.46 -15.50
N ILE A 347 -15.03 7.29 -15.88
CA ILE A 347 -13.63 6.98 -16.11
C ILE A 347 -13.19 7.61 -17.45
N VAL A 348 -14.11 7.69 -18.41
CA VAL A 348 -13.91 8.29 -19.72
C VAL A 348 -14.48 9.70 -19.74
N THR A 349 -13.65 10.71 -19.48
CA THR A 349 -14.08 12.07 -19.80
C THR A 349 -13.93 12.29 -21.30
N ARG A 350 -15.04 12.62 -21.98
CA ARG A 350 -15.02 13.10 -23.37
C ARG A 350 -13.88 14.12 -23.51
N VAL A 351 -12.88 13.82 -24.31
CA VAL A 351 -11.78 14.77 -24.53
C VAL A 351 -12.30 15.86 -25.46
N THR A 352 -12.84 16.91 -24.85
CA THR A 352 -13.28 18.10 -25.57
C THR A 352 -12.08 18.94 -25.99
N THR A 353 -12.23 19.72 -27.05
CA THR A 353 -11.23 20.71 -27.50
C THR A 353 -10.81 21.64 -26.37
N LEU A 354 -11.71 21.96 -25.44
CA LEU A 354 -11.42 22.77 -24.26
C LEU A 354 -10.45 22.10 -23.28
N LYS A 355 -10.49 20.77 -23.13
CA LYS A 355 -9.53 20.04 -22.28
C LYS A 355 -8.13 20.05 -22.89
N LEU A 356 -8.03 19.85 -24.21
CA LEU A 356 -6.76 19.92 -24.93
C LEU A 356 -6.15 21.32 -24.87
N LEU A 357 -6.98 22.37 -24.97
CA LEU A 357 -6.55 23.77 -24.79
C LEU A 357 -6.14 24.10 -23.34
N ALA A 358 -6.55 23.29 -22.36
CA ALA A 358 -6.22 23.43 -20.94
C ALA A 358 -5.04 22.54 -20.49
N ASN A 359 -4.18 22.10 -21.42
CA ASN A 359 -3.04 21.21 -21.16
C ASN A 359 -3.44 19.85 -20.53
N TYR A 360 -4.53 19.24 -21.01
CA TYR A 360 -4.89 17.88 -20.59
C TYR A 360 -3.78 16.88 -20.94
N ASP A 361 -3.28 16.19 -19.91
CA ASP A 361 -2.28 15.14 -20.07
C ASP A 361 -2.94 13.77 -20.27
N ALA A 362 -2.94 13.33 -21.54
CA ALA A 362 -3.42 12.03 -21.98
C ALA A 362 -2.69 10.84 -21.37
N THR A 363 -1.45 11.06 -20.94
CA THR A 363 -0.56 9.97 -20.50
C THR A 363 -1.08 9.35 -19.21
N VAL A 364 -1.63 10.16 -18.30
CA VAL A 364 -2.18 9.70 -17.02
C VAL A 364 -3.34 8.71 -17.21
N ASP A 365 -4.21 8.95 -18.19
CA ASP A 365 -5.32 8.04 -18.54
C ASP A 365 -4.80 6.72 -19.13
N THR A 366 -3.79 6.82 -19.97
CA THR A 366 -3.12 5.67 -20.58
C THR A 366 -2.40 4.85 -19.50
N ASP A 367 -1.80 5.52 -18.52
CA ASP A 367 -1.14 4.90 -17.37
C ASP A 367 -2.13 4.19 -16.45
N VAL A 368 -3.31 4.77 -16.17
CA VAL A 368 -4.35 4.09 -15.37
C VAL A 368 -4.80 2.80 -16.06
N ARG A 369 -5.01 2.86 -17.38
CA ARG A 369 -5.35 1.69 -18.20
C ARG A 369 -4.27 0.61 -18.14
N ASP A 370 -3.02 1.00 -18.35
CA ASP A 370 -1.89 0.06 -18.40
C ASP A 370 -1.57 -0.52 -17.00
N ARG A 371 -1.69 0.27 -15.93
CA ARG A 371 -1.56 -0.19 -14.53
C ARG A 371 -2.70 -1.10 -14.10
N ALA A 372 -3.90 -0.95 -14.66
CA ALA A 372 -4.99 -1.89 -14.40
C ALA A 372 -4.64 -3.30 -14.91
N LEU A 373 -3.85 -3.43 -15.98
CA LEU A 373 -3.37 -4.73 -16.45
C LEU A 373 -2.36 -5.37 -15.48
N ASP A 374 -1.49 -4.55 -14.86
CA ASP A 374 -0.55 -5.02 -13.83
C ASP A 374 -1.26 -5.57 -12.58
N VAL A 375 -2.51 -5.15 -12.35
CA VAL A 375 -3.36 -5.67 -11.26
C VAL A 375 -4.16 -6.88 -11.73
N LEU A 376 -4.81 -6.80 -12.90
CA LEU A 376 -5.70 -7.83 -13.41
C LEU A 376 -4.98 -9.14 -13.71
N VAL A 377 -3.82 -9.10 -14.38
CA VAL A 377 -3.06 -10.32 -14.70
C VAL A 377 -2.76 -11.16 -13.45
N PRO A 378 -2.04 -10.64 -12.43
CA PRO A 378 -1.71 -11.46 -11.29
C PRO A 378 -2.94 -11.78 -10.42
N LEU A 379 -4.01 -10.98 -10.46
CA LEU A 379 -5.28 -11.31 -9.81
C LEU A 379 -5.95 -12.54 -10.45
N LEU A 380 -5.93 -12.66 -11.78
CA LEU A 380 -6.45 -13.83 -12.50
C LEU A 380 -5.60 -15.08 -12.25
N GLU A 381 -4.30 -14.89 -12.02
CA GLU A 381 -3.38 -15.97 -11.65
C GLU A 381 -3.53 -16.42 -10.19
N LEU A 382 -4.13 -15.62 -9.29
CA LEU A 382 -4.36 -15.99 -7.89
C LEU A 382 -5.42 -17.10 -7.73
N ASP A 383 -6.49 -17.04 -8.51
CA ASP A 383 -7.58 -18.02 -8.54
C ASP A 383 -8.27 -18.00 -9.91
N SER A 384 -8.43 -19.16 -10.54
CA SER A 384 -9.02 -19.28 -11.88
C SER A 384 -10.46 -18.76 -11.95
N ARG A 385 -11.20 -18.78 -10.83
CA ARG A 385 -12.57 -18.26 -10.73
C ARG A 385 -12.64 -16.73 -10.83
N MET A 386 -11.52 -16.02 -10.66
CA MET A 386 -11.49 -14.56 -10.87
C MET A 386 -11.85 -14.17 -12.30
N ALA A 387 -11.52 -15.02 -13.27
CA ALA A 387 -11.79 -14.74 -14.67
C ALA A 387 -13.28 -14.86 -15.02
N ASP A 388 -14.06 -15.66 -14.29
CA ASP A 388 -15.53 -15.76 -14.43
C ASP A 388 -16.24 -14.44 -14.06
N ARG A 389 -15.57 -13.61 -13.25
CA ARG A 389 -16.08 -12.34 -12.74
C ARG A 389 -15.78 -11.15 -13.65
N LEU A 390 -15.05 -11.38 -14.75
CA LEU A 390 -14.81 -10.36 -15.76
C LEU A 390 -16.01 -10.23 -16.70
N PRO A 391 -16.44 -9.01 -17.05
CA PRO A 391 -17.57 -8.83 -17.96
C PRO A 391 -17.21 -9.32 -19.36
N TYR A 392 -18.16 -9.92 -20.09
CA TYR A 392 -17.91 -10.43 -21.45
C TYR A 392 -17.39 -9.32 -22.40
N SER A 393 -17.84 -8.09 -22.20
CA SER A 393 -17.38 -6.93 -22.98
C SER A 393 -15.90 -6.60 -22.77
N CYS A 394 -15.23 -7.14 -21.74
CA CYS A 394 -13.80 -6.91 -21.46
C CYS A 394 -12.92 -7.21 -22.68
N GLY A 395 -13.29 -8.22 -23.48
CA GLY A 395 -12.62 -8.52 -24.74
C GLY A 395 -12.55 -7.32 -25.69
N ASP A 396 -13.62 -6.51 -25.78
CA ASP A 396 -13.67 -5.32 -26.63
C ASP A 396 -12.65 -4.25 -26.21
N ALA A 397 -12.34 -4.14 -24.92
CA ALA A 397 -11.35 -3.20 -24.39
C ALA A 397 -9.91 -3.70 -24.58
N LEU A 398 -9.69 -5.02 -24.59
CA LEU A 398 -8.36 -5.62 -24.76
C LEU A 398 -7.85 -5.54 -26.20
N ILE A 399 -8.73 -5.70 -27.20
CA ILE A 399 -8.37 -5.70 -28.63
C ILE A 399 -7.57 -4.45 -29.05
N PRO A 400 -8.01 -3.22 -28.73
CA PRO A 400 -7.20 -2.05 -28.99
C PRO A 400 -5.80 -2.19 -28.37
N ILE A 401 -5.69 -2.52 -27.08
CA ILE A 401 -4.41 -2.54 -26.34
C ILE A 401 -3.36 -3.42 -27.02
N LEU A 402 -3.75 -4.58 -27.55
CA LEU A 402 -2.87 -5.50 -28.27
C LEU A 402 -2.14 -4.86 -29.46
N THR A 403 -2.78 -3.92 -30.17
CA THR A 403 -2.20 -3.23 -31.33
C THR A 403 -1.52 -1.92 -30.98
N SER A 404 -1.52 -1.50 -29.72
CA SER A 404 -0.97 -0.21 -29.34
C SER A 404 0.54 -0.17 -29.42
N THR A 405 1.05 0.93 -29.96
CA THR A 405 2.44 1.38 -29.78
C THR A 405 2.55 2.50 -28.73
N ALA A 406 1.42 2.97 -28.18
CA ALA A 406 1.35 4.06 -27.21
C ALA A 406 0.97 3.55 -25.81
N GLY A 407 1.65 4.05 -24.79
CA GLY A 407 1.59 3.53 -23.43
C GLY A 407 2.83 2.70 -23.09
N ARG A 408 2.74 1.89 -22.04
CA ARG A 408 3.85 1.04 -21.60
C ARG A 408 4.13 -0.07 -22.60
N SER A 409 5.41 -0.35 -22.82
CA SER A 409 5.85 -1.40 -23.76
C SER A 409 5.31 -2.79 -23.41
N GLU A 410 5.03 -3.05 -22.14
CA GLU A 410 4.54 -4.33 -21.60
C GLU A 410 3.03 -4.52 -21.74
N ALA A 411 2.26 -3.43 -21.88
CA ALA A 411 0.79 -3.46 -21.87
C ALA A 411 0.18 -4.42 -22.91
N PRO A 412 0.68 -4.52 -24.16
CA PRO A 412 0.18 -5.52 -25.11
C PRO A 412 0.41 -6.97 -24.65
N GLY A 413 1.52 -7.24 -23.97
CA GLY A 413 1.82 -8.57 -23.41
C GLY A 413 0.88 -8.93 -22.27
N LEU A 414 0.67 -8.01 -21.34
CA LEU A 414 -0.27 -8.19 -20.23
C LEU A 414 -1.72 -8.33 -20.70
N ALA A 415 -2.15 -7.50 -21.67
CA ALA A 415 -3.47 -7.63 -22.29
C ALA A 415 -3.68 -8.99 -22.95
N CYS A 416 -2.63 -9.56 -23.56
CA CYS A 416 -2.67 -10.89 -24.13
C CYS A 416 -2.85 -11.98 -23.05
N GLN A 417 -2.19 -11.84 -21.90
CA GLN A 417 -2.36 -12.73 -20.76
C GLN A 417 -3.78 -12.68 -20.20
N VAL A 418 -4.36 -11.48 -20.04
CA VAL A 418 -5.78 -11.34 -19.64
C VAL A 418 -6.70 -12.01 -20.67
N MET A 419 -6.45 -11.80 -21.96
CA MET A 419 -7.27 -12.39 -23.03
C MET A 419 -7.15 -13.92 -23.06
N LYS A 420 -5.99 -14.48 -22.70
CA LYS A 420 -5.79 -15.93 -22.57
C LYS A 420 -6.62 -16.52 -21.44
N GLU A 421 -6.59 -15.91 -20.26
CA GLU A 421 -7.41 -16.35 -19.13
C GLU A 421 -8.91 -16.19 -19.44
N PHE A 422 -9.28 -15.10 -20.11
CA PHE A 422 -10.65 -14.87 -20.56
C PHE A 422 -11.14 -15.92 -21.58
N ALA A 423 -10.29 -16.33 -22.52
CA ALA A 423 -10.60 -17.35 -23.53
C ALA A 423 -10.82 -18.75 -22.95
N ARG A 424 -10.33 -19.04 -21.73
CA ARG A 424 -10.61 -20.31 -21.05
C ARG A 424 -12.08 -20.47 -20.67
N ILE A 425 -12.78 -19.36 -20.48
CA ILE A 425 -14.14 -19.32 -19.91
C ILE A 425 -15.15 -18.87 -20.95
N HIS A 426 -14.75 -17.94 -21.83
CA HIS A 426 -15.64 -17.33 -22.80
C HIS A 426 -15.28 -17.73 -24.24
N SER A 427 -16.29 -17.90 -25.09
CA SER A 427 -16.08 -18.11 -26.52
C SER A 427 -15.46 -16.87 -27.16
N MET A 428 -14.33 -17.06 -27.83
CA MET A 428 -13.60 -16.02 -28.55
C MET A 428 -14.12 -15.75 -29.97
N SER A 429 -15.21 -16.41 -30.39
CA SER A 429 -15.74 -16.33 -31.76
C SER A 429 -15.97 -14.91 -32.25
N LYS A 430 -16.44 -14.00 -31.38
CA LYS A 430 -16.65 -12.58 -31.69
C LYS A 430 -15.37 -11.85 -32.13
N TRP A 431 -14.23 -12.16 -31.54
CA TRP A 431 -12.97 -11.46 -31.77
C TRP A 431 -11.98 -12.24 -32.64
N GLN A 432 -12.28 -13.49 -32.97
CA GLN A 432 -11.37 -14.37 -33.70
C GLN A 432 -11.02 -13.80 -35.08
N GLU A 433 -12.00 -13.33 -35.86
CA GLU A 433 -11.75 -12.73 -37.17
C GLU A 433 -10.91 -11.45 -37.06
N GLN A 434 -11.21 -10.59 -36.08
CA GLN A 434 -10.45 -9.36 -35.83
C GLN A 434 -9.01 -9.64 -35.41
N LEU A 435 -8.80 -10.62 -34.52
CA LEU A 435 -7.47 -11.03 -34.06
C LEU A 435 -6.64 -11.64 -35.20
N LEU A 436 -7.25 -12.46 -36.07
CA LEU A 436 -6.59 -13.03 -37.25
C LEU A 436 -6.22 -11.94 -38.25
N GLU A 437 -7.12 -10.99 -38.51
CA GLU A 437 -6.85 -9.84 -39.36
C GLU A 437 -5.71 -8.98 -38.80
N MET A 438 -5.72 -8.68 -37.50
CA MET A 438 -4.67 -7.90 -36.83
C MET A 438 -3.33 -8.63 -36.84
N ALA A 439 -3.32 -9.94 -36.56
CA ALA A 439 -2.13 -10.78 -36.63
C ALA A 439 -1.54 -10.83 -38.05
N SER A 440 -2.37 -10.80 -39.10
CA SER A 440 -1.89 -10.77 -40.49
C SER A 440 -1.20 -9.45 -40.86
N ARG A 441 -1.50 -8.37 -40.14
CA ARG A 441 -1.00 -7.01 -40.42
C ARG A 441 0.12 -6.56 -39.47
N ASN A 442 0.26 -7.18 -38.31
CA ASN A 442 1.20 -6.76 -37.27
C ASN A 442 1.94 -7.99 -36.71
N GLU A 443 3.24 -8.11 -37.02
CA GLU A 443 4.09 -9.23 -36.60
C GLU A 443 4.13 -9.39 -35.07
N ARG A 444 4.09 -8.29 -34.31
CA ARG A 444 4.06 -8.31 -32.84
C ARG A 444 2.76 -8.91 -32.32
N VAL A 445 1.63 -8.53 -32.91
CA VAL A 445 0.31 -9.10 -32.57
C VAL A 445 0.26 -10.57 -32.99
N SER A 446 0.83 -10.91 -34.14
CA SER A 446 0.96 -12.29 -34.61
C SER A 446 1.70 -13.15 -33.59
N GLN A 447 2.89 -12.74 -33.15
CA GLN A 447 3.65 -13.45 -32.13
C GLN A 447 2.88 -13.58 -30.81
N LEU A 448 2.17 -12.53 -30.37
CA LEU A 448 1.38 -12.55 -29.14
C LEU A 448 0.17 -13.50 -29.24
N VAL A 449 -0.60 -13.41 -30.33
CA VAL A 449 -1.79 -14.22 -30.58
C VAL A 449 -1.41 -15.70 -30.75
N TRP A 450 -0.41 -16.02 -31.57
CA TRP A 450 -0.04 -17.42 -31.84
C TRP A 450 0.69 -18.11 -30.70
N ASN A 451 1.44 -17.37 -29.86
CA ASN A 451 2.16 -17.97 -28.72
C ASN A 451 1.28 -18.11 -27.46
N HIS A 452 0.23 -17.30 -27.30
CA HIS A 452 -0.52 -17.23 -26.05
C HIS A 452 -2.03 -17.49 -26.17
N LEU A 453 -2.62 -17.35 -27.36
CA LEU A 453 -4.07 -17.50 -27.61
C LEU A 453 -4.41 -18.68 -28.52
N THR A 454 -3.59 -19.75 -28.55
CA THR A 454 -3.87 -20.97 -29.35
C THR A 454 -5.34 -21.39 -29.24
N PHE A 455 -6.06 -21.21 -30.36
CA PHE A 455 -7.49 -21.49 -30.51
C PHE A 455 -7.78 -22.98 -30.62
#